data_AF-A0A2N5M1E5-F1
#
_entry.id   AF-A0A2N5M1E5-F1
#
_cell.length_a   1.000
_cell.length_b   1.000
_cell.length_c   1.000
_cell.angle_alpha   90.00
_cell.angle_beta   90.00
_cell.angle_gamma   90.00
#
_symmetry.space_group_name_H-M   'P 1'
#
loop_
_entity.id
_entity.type
_entity.pdbx_description
1 polymer ?
#
loop_
_entity_poly.entity_id
_entity_poly.type
_entity_poly.pdbx_seq_one_letter_code
_entity_poly.pdbx_strand_id
1 'polypeptide(L)'
;MNENVVIVCISGRSGSSVGTTGIERIRDMLRKELYTLEINPENIFRRSWNRNEDDNPFGEPDVNDINSEINHRTTSPSYLAIIGHSYGGWAACRLSKVTNRIPDFVGLIDPVFGLKNSLGAQDVPRGNLIKNWYQNNCIVNGDPCTGLGKIPCSQRGAGFSCGYQNVEGAINVQEEFRRDWNGNRKRVSCLGGRRYILTSHVDIDEDSWIHRQIRDQIYSDLSR
;
A
#
# COMPACT_ATOMS: atom_id res chain seq x y z
N MET A 1 -22.77 15.33 3.10
CA MET A 1 -21.38 14.89 3.36
C MET A 1 -21.35 13.72 4.33
N ASN A 2 -20.79 12.59 3.92
CA ASN A 2 -20.67 11.38 4.73
C ASN A 2 -19.42 11.46 5.63
N GLU A 3 -19.62 11.93 6.86
CA GLU A 3 -18.55 12.19 7.83
C GLU A 3 -18.03 10.93 8.53
N ASN A 4 -18.69 9.78 8.33
CA ASN A 4 -18.35 8.54 9.02
C ASN A 4 -17.52 7.57 8.15
N VAL A 5 -17.19 7.95 6.92
CA VAL A 5 -16.26 7.17 6.09
C VAL A 5 -14.84 7.62 6.41
N VAL A 6 -13.94 6.66 6.71
CA VAL A 6 -12.51 6.91 6.95
C VAL A 6 -11.66 6.02 6.05
N ILE A 7 -10.68 6.62 5.39
CA ILE A 7 -9.70 5.92 4.55
C ILE A 7 -8.31 6.40 4.93
N VAL A 8 -7.50 5.50 5.49
CA VAL A 8 -6.11 5.79 5.85
C VAL A 8 -5.15 5.14 4.85
N CYS A 9 -4.23 5.95 4.33
CA CYS A 9 -3.15 5.54 3.43
C CYS A 9 -1.82 5.63 4.19
N ILE A 10 -1.12 4.52 4.39
CA ILE A 10 0.07 4.43 5.24
C ILE A 10 1.31 4.24 4.37
N SER A 11 2.21 5.21 4.42
CA SER A 11 3.46 5.16 3.66
C SER A 11 4.47 4.21 4.31
N GLY A 12 5.27 3.56 3.47
CA GLY A 12 6.40 2.74 3.90
C GLY A 12 7.59 3.53 4.41
N ARG A 13 8.73 2.83 4.52
CA ARG A 13 9.97 3.39 5.03
C ARG A 13 10.46 4.56 4.18
N SER A 14 10.86 5.66 4.83
CA SER A 14 11.27 6.91 4.20
C SER A 14 10.20 7.54 3.28
N GLY A 15 8.94 7.11 3.40
CA GLY A 15 7.86 7.59 2.56
C GLY A 15 7.43 9.03 2.86
N SER A 16 8.11 9.74 3.74
CA SER A 16 7.91 11.18 3.98
C SER A 16 9.06 12.08 3.53
N SER A 17 10.20 11.52 3.08
CA SER A 17 11.44 12.32 2.98
C SER A 17 11.77 12.91 1.61
N VAL A 18 11.22 12.44 0.47
CA VAL A 18 11.45 13.09 -0.84
C VAL A 18 10.32 12.79 -1.87
N GLY A 19 9.59 13.83 -2.30
CA GLY A 19 8.62 13.77 -3.41
C GLY A 19 7.27 13.12 -3.08
N THR A 20 6.31 13.21 -4.01
CA THR A 20 4.98 12.60 -3.83
C THR A 20 5.06 11.07 -3.97
N THR A 21 4.91 10.35 -2.87
CA THR A 21 4.96 8.86 -2.86
C THR A 21 3.74 8.25 -3.57
N GLY A 22 3.84 6.99 -4.00
CA GLY A 22 2.70 6.29 -4.62
C GLY A 22 1.48 6.23 -3.69
N ILE A 23 1.70 6.07 -2.39
CA ILE A 23 0.67 6.19 -1.34
C ILE A 23 -0.01 7.56 -1.30
N GLU A 24 0.73 8.67 -1.46
CA GLU A 24 0.12 10.00 -1.53
C GLU A 24 -0.70 10.18 -2.80
N ARG A 25 -0.24 9.63 -3.93
CA ARG A 25 -1.03 9.61 -5.17
C ARG A 25 -2.31 8.80 -5.01
N ILE A 26 -2.29 7.68 -4.28
CA ILE A 26 -3.50 6.91 -3.94
C ILE A 26 -4.46 7.78 -3.13
N ARG A 27 -3.99 8.43 -2.06
CA ARG A 27 -4.81 9.35 -1.25
C ARG A 27 -5.46 10.43 -2.12
N ASP A 28 -4.67 11.13 -2.92
CA ASP A 28 -5.15 12.26 -3.72
C ASP A 28 -6.14 11.83 -4.81
N MET A 29 -5.89 10.68 -5.42
CA MET A 29 -6.80 10.06 -6.38
C MET A 29 -8.11 9.65 -5.71
N LEU A 30 -8.08 9.03 -4.51
CA LEU A 30 -9.30 8.69 -3.77
C LEU A 30 -10.08 9.94 -3.34
N ARG A 31 -9.41 10.99 -2.86
CA ARG A 31 -10.05 12.28 -2.54
C ARG A 31 -10.79 12.87 -3.74
N LYS A 32 -10.18 12.81 -4.92
CA LYS A 32 -10.76 13.33 -6.15
C LYS A 32 -11.93 12.47 -6.64
N GLU A 33 -11.72 11.16 -6.76
CA GLU A 33 -12.69 10.25 -7.39
C GLU A 33 -13.90 9.99 -6.50
N LEU A 34 -13.71 9.95 -5.18
CA LEU A 34 -14.80 9.71 -4.22
C LEU A 34 -15.54 10.97 -3.78
N TYR A 35 -15.12 12.17 -4.25
CA TYR A 35 -15.79 13.44 -3.95
C TYR A 35 -17.28 13.40 -4.33
N THR A 36 -17.62 12.70 -5.42
CA THR A 36 -19.00 12.53 -5.91
C THR A 36 -19.92 11.76 -4.95
N LEU A 37 -19.35 11.01 -4.00
CA LEU A 37 -20.08 10.30 -2.94
C LEU A 37 -20.26 11.16 -1.68
N GLU A 38 -19.97 12.45 -1.77
CA GLU A 38 -19.99 13.42 -0.67
C GLU A 38 -19.12 13.02 0.54
N ILE A 39 -18.07 12.24 0.35
CA ILE A 39 -17.14 11.90 1.44
C ILE A 39 -16.33 13.14 1.78
N ASN A 40 -16.18 13.42 3.09
CA ASN A 40 -15.28 14.49 3.52
C ASN A 40 -13.83 14.14 3.12
N PRO A 41 -13.15 14.91 2.24
CA PRO A 41 -11.78 14.62 1.80
C PRO A 41 -10.76 14.56 2.95
N GLU A 42 -11.06 15.24 4.05
CA GLU A 42 -10.23 15.22 5.26
C GLU A 42 -10.22 13.87 5.98
N ASN A 43 -11.23 13.03 5.76
CA ASN A 43 -11.25 11.66 6.28
C ASN A 43 -10.48 10.67 5.39
N ILE A 44 -9.96 11.13 4.25
CA ILE A 44 -9.07 10.36 3.38
C ILE A 44 -7.68 10.94 3.58
N PHE A 45 -6.82 10.30 4.37
CA PHE A 45 -5.56 10.93 4.80
C PHE A 45 -4.36 9.99 4.74
N ARG A 46 -3.16 10.59 4.80
CA ARG A 46 -1.89 9.87 4.80
C ARG A 46 -1.27 9.88 6.19
N ARG A 47 -0.71 8.76 6.62
CA ARG A 47 0.15 8.66 7.82
C ARG A 47 1.45 7.93 7.51
N SER A 48 2.47 8.18 8.34
CA SER A 48 3.69 7.38 8.35
C SER A 48 3.40 6.03 9.02
N TRP A 49 4.14 4.98 8.66
CA TRP A 49 4.10 3.71 9.38
C TRP A 49 4.70 3.82 10.80
N ASN A 50 5.69 4.70 10.99
CA ASN A 50 6.33 5.00 12.27
C ASN A 50 6.62 6.50 12.31
N ARG A 51 5.93 7.25 13.19
CA ARG A 51 6.01 8.72 13.21
C ARG A 51 7.32 9.18 13.83
N ASN A 52 8.01 10.11 13.18
CA ASN A 52 9.35 10.63 13.55
C ASN A 52 10.52 9.62 13.42
N GLU A 53 10.25 8.39 13.02
CA GLU A 53 11.24 7.33 12.82
C GLU A 53 10.91 6.54 11.53
N ASP A 54 10.39 7.22 10.52
CA ASP A 54 9.88 6.57 9.32
C ASP A 54 10.99 6.00 8.43
N ASP A 55 12.24 6.43 8.63
CA ASP A 55 13.43 5.89 7.98
C ASP A 55 14.08 4.73 8.77
N ASN A 56 13.73 4.55 10.05
CA ASN A 56 14.31 3.55 10.95
C ASN A 56 13.79 2.14 10.61
N PRO A 57 14.58 1.28 9.94
CA PRO A 57 14.09 -0.01 9.50
C PRO A 57 13.97 -1.04 10.64
N PHE A 58 14.46 -0.70 11.85
CA PHE A 58 14.38 -1.50 13.07
C PHE A 58 13.23 -1.08 13.99
N GLY A 59 12.52 -0.01 13.65
CA GLY A 59 11.36 0.45 14.40
C GLY A 59 10.17 -0.49 14.29
N GLU A 60 9.15 -0.21 15.08
CA GLU A 60 7.87 -0.92 15.08
C GLU A 60 6.77 0.02 14.57
N PRO A 61 5.69 -0.50 13.94
CA PRO A 61 4.58 0.35 13.52
C PRO A 61 3.95 1.15 14.67
N ASP A 62 3.83 2.47 14.48
CA ASP A 62 3.16 3.37 15.43
C ASP A 62 1.64 3.35 15.21
N VAL A 63 1.04 2.21 15.53
CA VAL A 63 -0.41 2.00 15.34
C VAL A 63 -1.25 2.88 16.26
N ASN A 64 -0.68 3.37 17.37
CA ASN A 64 -1.39 4.22 18.31
C ASN A 64 -1.57 5.63 17.74
N ASP A 65 -0.56 6.22 17.12
CA ASP A 65 -0.69 7.50 16.40
C ASP A 65 -1.73 7.40 15.29
N ILE A 66 -1.66 6.34 14.48
CA ILE A 66 -2.57 6.17 13.34
C ILE A 66 -4.02 5.94 13.81
N ASN A 67 -4.23 5.11 14.84
CA ASN A 67 -5.56 4.86 15.39
C ASN A 67 -6.13 6.12 16.09
N SER A 68 -5.28 6.91 16.75
CA SER A 68 -5.68 8.19 17.33
C SER A 68 -6.15 9.17 16.26
N GLU A 69 -5.49 9.20 15.11
CA GLU A 69 -5.93 10.00 13.98
C GLU A 69 -7.28 9.53 13.42
N ILE A 70 -7.49 8.22 13.26
CA ILE A 70 -8.80 7.68 12.85
C ILE A 70 -9.89 8.15 13.82
N ASN A 71 -9.65 8.00 15.13
CA ASN A 71 -10.60 8.40 16.17
C ASN A 71 -10.82 9.92 16.23
N HIS A 72 -9.83 10.73 15.84
CA HIS A 72 -9.97 12.18 15.71
C HIS A 72 -10.92 12.56 14.56
N ARG A 73 -10.94 11.78 13.47
CA ARG A 73 -11.88 11.99 12.36
C ARG A 73 -13.29 11.54 12.72
N THR A 74 -13.43 10.34 13.30
CA THR A 74 -14.69 9.83 13.86
C THR A 74 -14.41 8.65 14.78
N THR A 75 -15.12 8.58 15.91
CA THR A 75 -15.00 7.46 16.86
C THR A 75 -15.77 6.22 16.44
N SER A 76 -16.69 6.36 15.48
CA SER A 76 -17.58 5.28 15.01
C SER A 76 -17.73 5.31 13.49
N PRO A 77 -16.65 5.01 12.73
CA PRO A 77 -16.71 5.02 11.27
C PRO A 77 -17.73 4.01 10.75
N SER A 78 -18.60 4.44 9.82
CA SER A 78 -19.54 3.58 9.09
C SER A 78 -18.83 2.75 8.03
N TYR A 79 -17.71 3.25 7.51
CA TYR A 79 -16.80 2.54 6.61
C TYR A 79 -15.36 2.85 7.00
N LEU A 80 -14.50 1.82 7.04
CA LEU A 80 -13.07 1.96 7.31
C LEU A 80 -12.24 1.19 6.29
N ALA A 81 -11.40 1.90 5.53
CA ALA A 81 -10.38 1.31 4.69
C ALA A 81 -8.96 1.65 5.18
N ILE A 82 -8.08 0.66 5.18
CA ILE A 82 -6.67 0.79 5.57
C ILE A 82 -5.81 0.31 4.40
N ILE A 83 -5.01 1.21 3.83
CA ILE A 83 -4.14 0.92 2.68
C ILE A 83 -2.71 1.17 3.11
N GLY A 84 -1.81 0.22 2.87
CA GLY A 84 -0.41 0.34 3.29
C GLY A 84 0.57 -0.23 2.28
N HIS A 85 1.67 0.49 2.02
CA HIS A 85 2.78 0.00 1.19
C HIS A 85 4.01 -0.32 2.02
N SER A 86 4.74 -1.39 1.69
CA SER A 86 6.00 -1.74 2.36
C SER A 86 5.80 -1.83 3.89
N TYR A 87 6.58 -1.11 4.69
CA TYR A 87 6.41 -1.01 6.15
C TYR A 87 5.03 -0.44 6.55
N GLY A 88 4.42 0.38 5.69
CA GLY A 88 3.04 0.82 5.84
C GLY A 88 2.04 -0.32 5.71
N GLY A 89 2.35 -1.36 4.94
CA GLY A 89 1.58 -2.61 4.91
C GLY A 89 1.66 -3.37 6.23
N TRP A 90 2.81 -3.38 6.89
CA TRP A 90 2.95 -3.94 8.24
C TRP A 90 2.14 -3.16 9.27
N ALA A 91 2.22 -1.83 9.22
CA ALA A 91 1.39 -0.96 10.03
C ALA A 91 -0.11 -1.18 9.76
N ALA A 92 -0.51 -1.33 8.49
CA ALA A 92 -1.89 -1.62 8.12
C ALA A 92 -2.38 -2.93 8.75
N CYS A 93 -1.57 -3.99 8.70
CA CYS A 93 -1.89 -5.26 9.32
C CYS A 93 -2.12 -5.12 10.83
N ARG A 94 -1.19 -4.49 11.55
CA ARG A 94 -1.34 -4.33 13.01
C ARG A 94 -2.46 -3.37 13.38
N LEU A 95 -2.59 -2.25 12.68
CA LEU A 95 -3.63 -1.25 12.88
C LEU A 95 -5.01 -1.88 12.71
N SER A 96 -5.17 -2.73 11.70
CA SER A 96 -6.43 -3.43 11.45
C SER A 96 -6.93 -4.18 12.69
N LYS A 97 -6.02 -4.65 13.57
CA LYS A 97 -6.36 -5.39 14.79
C LYS A 97 -6.83 -4.51 15.95
N VAL A 98 -6.39 -3.26 16.02
CA VAL A 98 -6.62 -2.36 17.17
C VAL A 98 -7.70 -1.29 16.93
N THR A 99 -8.23 -1.20 15.73
CA THR A 99 -9.35 -0.29 15.39
C THR A 99 -10.65 -0.71 16.08
N ASN A 100 -11.55 0.23 16.39
CA ASN A 100 -12.78 -0.08 17.13
C ASN A 100 -13.82 -0.93 16.36
N ARG A 101 -13.62 -1.12 15.06
CA ARG A 101 -14.46 -1.97 14.18
C ARG A 101 -13.61 -2.84 13.28
N ILE A 102 -14.20 -3.84 12.65
CA ILE A 102 -13.56 -4.56 11.54
C ILE A 102 -13.44 -3.61 10.33
N PRO A 103 -12.23 -3.37 9.79
CA PRO A 103 -12.08 -2.62 8.55
C PRO A 103 -12.82 -3.34 7.42
N ASP A 104 -13.51 -2.57 6.60
CA ASP A 104 -14.22 -3.07 5.44
C ASP A 104 -13.25 -3.52 4.35
N PHE A 105 -12.16 -2.76 4.20
CA PHE A 105 -11.12 -3.06 3.23
C PHE A 105 -9.72 -2.85 3.80
N VAL A 106 -8.84 -3.86 3.63
CA VAL A 106 -7.41 -3.76 3.91
C VAL A 106 -6.63 -4.02 2.62
N GLY A 107 -5.97 -2.98 2.10
CA GLY A 107 -5.15 -3.04 0.90
C GLY A 107 -3.66 -3.04 1.24
N LEU A 108 -2.97 -4.14 0.96
CA LEU A 108 -1.54 -4.30 1.23
C LEU A 108 -0.78 -4.27 -0.09
N ILE A 109 0.12 -3.29 -0.24
CA ILE A 109 0.94 -3.14 -1.44
C ILE A 109 2.39 -3.49 -1.07
N ASP A 110 2.85 -4.63 -1.55
CA ASP A 110 4.19 -5.20 -1.33
C ASP A 110 4.64 -5.08 0.14
N PRO A 111 3.83 -5.57 1.11
CA PRO A 111 4.06 -5.33 2.54
C PRO A 111 5.35 -5.99 3.02
N VAL A 112 6.07 -5.39 3.97
CA VAL A 112 7.27 -6.00 4.58
C VAL A 112 7.17 -6.09 6.09
N PHE A 113 7.53 -7.23 6.68
CA PHE A 113 7.39 -7.50 8.12
C PHE A 113 8.75 -7.51 8.85
N GLY A 114 9.28 -6.32 9.09
CA GLY A 114 10.59 -6.10 9.71
C GLY A 114 11.76 -6.64 8.87
N LEU A 115 12.98 -6.63 9.44
CA LEU A 115 14.22 -6.97 8.70
C LEU A 115 14.20 -8.36 8.04
N LYS A 116 13.52 -9.30 8.72
CA LYS A 116 13.47 -10.70 8.34
C LYS A 116 12.35 -10.99 7.36
N ASN A 117 11.45 -10.02 7.14
CA ASN A 117 10.19 -10.17 6.41
C ASN A 117 9.45 -11.44 6.78
N SER A 118 9.18 -11.58 8.08
CA SER A 118 8.50 -12.74 8.64
C SER A 118 7.19 -12.30 9.25
N LEU A 119 6.08 -12.85 8.76
CA LEU A 119 4.76 -12.61 9.31
C LEU A 119 4.61 -13.31 10.66
N GLY A 120 4.54 -12.54 11.75
CA GLY A 120 4.21 -13.07 13.08
C GLY A 120 2.69 -13.12 13.30
N ALA A 121 2.26 -13.85 14.33
CA ALA A 121 0.83 -13.95 14.68
C ALA A 121 0.18 -12.58 14.98
N GLN A 122 0.95 -11.64 15.53
CA GLN A 122 0.50 -10.27 15.74
C GLN A 122 0.29 -9.48 14.44
N ASP A 123 0.91 -9.91 13.34
CA ASP A 123 0.95 -9.22 12.05
C ASP A 123 -0.07 -9.77 11.03
N VAL A 124 -0.84 -10.82 11.39
CA VAL A 124 -1.96 -11.30 10.58
C VAL A 124 -3.09 -10.27 10.62
N PRO A 125 -3.49 -9.68 9.47
CA PRO A 125 -4.51 -8.63 9.42
C PRO A 125 -5.92 -9.17 9.73
N ARG A 126 -6.83 -8.27 10.13
CA ARG A 126 -8.29 -8.52 10.14
C ARG A 126 -9.01 -7.52 9.23
N GLY A 127 -10.02 -7.99 8.50
CA GLY A 127 -10.84 -7.15 7.64
C GLY A 127 -11.90 -7.97 6.93
N ASN A 128 -12.96 -7.33 6.44
CA ASN A 128 -14.00 -8.00 5.66
C ASN A 128 -13.46 -8.44 4.29
N LEU A 129 -12.61 -7.60 3.68
CA LEU A 129 -11.82 -7.93 2.51
C LEU A 129 -10.37 -7.51 2.73
N ILE A 130 -9.44 -8.46 2.59
CA ILE A 130 -8.01 -8.22 2.65
C ILE A 130 -7.41 -8.59 1.30
N LYS A 131 -6.67 -7.67 0.68
CA LYS A 131 -6.01 -7.90 -0.62
C LYS A 131 -4.53 -7.54 -0.52
N ASN A 132 -3.68 -8.44 -0.97
CA ASN A 132 -2.23 -8.28 -0.99
C ASN A 132 -1.73 -8.28 -2.44
N TRP A 133 -1.20 -7.16 -2.89
CA TRP A 133 -0.49 -7.07 -4.17
C TRP A 133 1.00 -7.18 -3.91
N TYR A 134 1.69 -8.13 -4.50
CA TYR A 134 3.12 -8.34 -4.26
C TYR A 134 3.91 -8.55 -5.56
N GLN A 135 5.22 -8.36 -5.50
CA GLN A 135 6.15 -8.65 -6.59
C GLN A 135 7.40 -9.38 -6.11
N ASN A 136 8.05 -10.12 -7.01
CA ASN A 136 9.25 -10.92 -6.73
C ASN A 136 10.44 -10.54 -7.61
N ASN A 137 10.35 -9.41 -8.30
CA ASN A 137 11.27 -9.00 -9.34
C ASN A 137 12.55 -8.38 -8.76
N CYS A 138 12.38 -7.36 -7.92
CA CYS A 138 13.47 -6.52 -7.44
C CYS A 138 13.00 -5.48 -6.41
N ILE A 139 13.96 -5.04 -5.60
CA ILE A 139 13.83 -3.87 -4.73
C ILE A 139 13.72 -2.61 -5.60
N VAL A 140 14.69 -2.43 -6.51
CA VAL A 140 14.73 -1.34 -7.49
C VAL A 140 14.87 -1.95 -8.87
N ASN A 141 14.08 -1.48 -9.84
CA ASN A 141 14.04 -2.04 -11.19
C ASN A 141 15.30 -1.73 -12.02
N GLY A 142 15.91 -0.56 -11.78
CA GLY A 142 17.00 -0.06 -12.62
C GLY A 142 16.54 0.29 -14.04
N ASP A 143 17.48 0.33 -14.98
CA ASP A 143 17.20 0.53 -16.40
C ASP A 143 16.47 -0.70 -16.99
N PRO A 144 15.25 -0.55 -17.52
CA PRO A 144 14.45 -1.67 -18.00
C PRO A 144 14.99 -2.34 -19.27
N CYS A 145 15.92 -1.71 -19.99
CA CYS A 145 16.49 -2.25 -21.22
C CYS A 145 17.73 -3.11 -20.96
N THR A 146 18.57 -2.70 -20.03
CA THR A 146 19.88 -3.28 -19.73
C THR A 146 19.91 -4.01 -18.40
N GLY A 147 18.98 -3.71 -17.49
CA GLY A 147 18.98 -4.19 -16.10
C GLY A 147 20.00 -3.49 -15.20
N LEU A 148 20.71 -2.47 -15.71
CA LEU A 148 21.69 -1.72 -14.92
C LEU A 148 21.01 -1.01 -13.74
N GLY A 149 21.58 -1.16 -12.54
CA GLY A 149 20.99 -0.61 -11.31
C GLY A 149 19.86 -1.44 -10.71
N LYS A 150 19.53 -2.60 -11.28
CA LYS A 150 18.55 -3.53 -10.69
C LYS A 150 19.10 -4.15 -9.42
N ILE A 151 18.29 -4.17 -8.36
CA ILE A 151 18.62 -4.83 -7.08
C ILE A 151 17.65 -5.99 -6.86
N PRO A 152 18.07 -7.25 -7.00
CA PRO A 152 17.17 -8.40 -6.94
C PRO A 152 16.69 -8.71 -5.51
N CYS A 153 15.49 -9.30 -5.40
CA CYS A 153 14.94 -9.74 -4.12
C CYS A 153 15.69 -10.92 -3.46
N SER A 154 16.63 -11.54 -4.15
CA SER A 154 17.49 -12.59 -3.59
C SER A 154 18.71 -12.05 -2.82
N GLN A 155 18.96 -10.73 -2.85
CA GLN A 155 20.11 -10.13 -2.18
C GLN A 155 19.96 -10.18 -0.64
N ARG A 156 21.08 -10.39 0.07
CA ARG A 156 21.11 -10.40 1.55
C ARG A 156 20.53 -9.09 2.10
N GLY A 157 19.57 -9.18 3.02
CA GLY A 157 18.80 -8.04 3.51
C GLY A 157 17.51 -7.76 2.73
N ALA A 158 17.07 -8.66 1.84
CA ALA A 158 15.81 -8.49 1.11
C ALA A 158 14.57 -8.38 2.01
N GLY A 159 14.63 -8.82 3.26
CA GLY A 159 13.47 -8.70 4.16
C GLY A 159 13.07 -7.25 4.46
N PHE A 160 13.99 -6.30 4.25
CA PHE A 160 13.71 -4.88 4.35
C PHE A 160 12.94 -4.28 3.17
N SER A 161 12.87 -4.99 2.04
CA SER A 161 12.75 -4.32 0.75
C SER A 161 12.09 -5.15 -0.37
N CYS A 162 11.53 -6.32 -0.07
CA CYS A 162 10.73 -7.10 -1.01
C CYS A 162 9.48 -7.60 -0.32
N GLY A 163 8.32 -7.37 -0.93
CA GLY A 163 7.04 -7.65 -0.31
C GLY A 163 6.85 -9.12 0.05
N TYR A 164 6.09 -9.33 1.12
CA TYR A 164 5.68 -10.62 1.60
C TYR A 164 4.53 -11.16 0.74
N GLN A 165 4.68 -12.39 0.25
CA GLN A 165 3.83 -12.93 -0.81
C GLN A 165 2.53 -13.55 -0.30
N ASN A 166 2.55 -14.11 0.92
CA ASN A 166 1.52 -15.01 1.42
C ASN A 166 0.93 -14.48 2.73
N VAL A 167 0.35 -13.27 2.68
CA VAL A 167 -0.33 -12.73 3.86
C VAL A 167 -1.54 -13.60 4.16
N GLU A 168 -1.57 -14.17 5.37
CA GLU A 168 -2.66 -15.03 5.83
C GLU A 168 -3.99 -14.25 5.85
N GLY A 169 -5.07 -14.90 5.37
CA GLY A 169 -6.40 -14.28 5.25
C GLY A 169 -6.56 -13.31 4.07
N ALA A 170 -5.50 -13.03 3.31
CA ALA A 170 -5.56 -12.14 2.16
C ALA A 170 -5.80 -12.86 0.82
N ILE A 171 -6.42 -12.16 -0.11
CA ILE A 171 -6.33 -12.49 -1.54
C ILE A 171 -4.96 -12.02 -2.04
N ASN A 172 -4.04 -12.95 -2.22
CA ASN A 172 -2.67 -12.66 -2.64
C ASN A 172 -2.57 -12.63 -4.18
N VAL A 173 -2.18 -11.49 -4.75
CA VAL A 173 -2.10 -11.20 -6.18
C VAL A 173 -0.67 -10.82 -6.55
N GLN A 174 -0.03 -11.61 -7.40
CA GLN A 174 1.28 -11.27 -7.94
C GLN A 174 1.15 -10.25 -9.06
N GLU A 175 1.82 -9.11 -8.93
CA GLU A 175 1.89 -8.07 -9.95
C GLU A 175 3.30 -8.05 -10.55
N GLU A 176 3.53 -8.88 -11.57
CA GLU A 176 4.85 -9.01 -12.22
C GLU A 176 5.26 -7.78 -13.06
N PHE A 177 4.29 -7.14 -13.72
CA PHE A 177 4.53 -6.06 -14.68
C PHE A 177 3.79 -4.81 -14.29
N ARG A 178 4.42 -3.65 -14.49
CA ARG A 178 3.72 -2.38 -14.36
C ARG A 178 2.59 -2.31 -15.38
N ARG A 179 1.42 -1.87 -14.93
CA ARG A 179 0.24 -1.73 -15.78
C ARG A 179 -0.21 -0.27 -15.87
N ASP A 180 -0.98 0.00 -16.92
CA ASP A 180 -1.76 1.23 -17.02
C ASP A 180 -3.11 1.07 -16.30
N TRP A 181 -3.90 2.14 -16.27
CA TRP A 181 -5.23 2.14 -15.65
C TRP A 181 -6.18 1.05 -16.21
N ASN A 182 -5.97 0.63 -17.45
CA ASN A 182 -6.80 -0.37 -18.12
C ASN A 182 -6.29 -1.80 -17.88
N GLY A 183 -5.18 -1.97 -17.14
CA GLY A 183 -4.57 -3.27 -16.89
C GLY A 183 -3.61 -3.72 -18.00
N ASN A 184 -3.30 -2.88 -18.98
CA ASN A 184 -2.34 -3.22 -20.02
C ASN A 184 -0.92 -3.15 -19.48
N ARG A 185 -0.10 -4.16 -19.78
CA ARG A 185 1.30 -4.20 -19.39
C ARG A 185 2.08 -3.10 -20.11
N LYS A 186 2.73 -2.23 -19.36
CA LYS A 186 3.57 -1.15 -19.88
C LYS A 186 4.81 -1.72 -20.55
N ARG A 187 5.25 -1.06 -21.62
CA ARG A 187 6.45 -1.41 -22.37
C ARG A 187 7.32 -0.18 -22.60
N VAL A 188 8.63 -0.39 -22.62
CA VAL A 188 9.64 0.60 -23.01
C VAL A 188 10.28 0.17 -24.33
N SER A 189 10.69 1.14 -25.14
CA SER A 189 11.47 0.88 -26.35
C SER A 189 12.94 0.72 -25.99
N CYS A 190 13.54 -0.40 -26.38
CA CYS A 190 14.94 -0.73 -26.16
C CYS A 190 15.64 -1.04 -27.49
N LEU A 191 16.98 -1.08 -27.47
CA LEU A 191 17.73 -1.67 -28.57
C LEU A 191 17.32 -3.14 -28.73
N GLY A 192 16.88 -3.54 -29.92
CA GLY A 192 16.38 -4.88 -30.20
C GLY A 192 14.88 -5.10 -29.91
N GLY A 193 14.10 -4.05 -29.61
CA GLY A 193 12.64 -4.13 -29.57
C GLY A 193 12.01 -3.57 -28.29
N ARG A 194 10.72 -3.84 -28.09
CA ARG A 194 9.97 -3.40 -26.90
C ARG A 194 10.08 -4.44 -25.78
N ARG A 195 10.38 -3.97 -24.57
CA ARG A 195 10.44 -4.81 -23.35
C ARG A 195 9.35 -4.40 -22.37
N TYR A 196 8.80 -5.36 -21.64
CA TYR A 196 7.86 -5.07 -20.56
C TYR A 196 8.60 -4.44 -19.37
N ILE A 197 7.93 -3.52 -18.70
CA ILE A 197 8.44 -2.91 -17.47
C ILE A 197 8.00 -3.79 -16.30
N LEU A 198 8.96 -4.38 -15.58
CA LEU A 198 8.69 -5.11 -14.34
C LEU A 198 8.27 -4.14 -13.24
N THR A 199 7.42 -4.59 -12.32
CA THR A 199 7.23 -3.89 -11.03
C THR A 199 8.47 -4.04 -10.16
N SER A 200 8.69 -3.09 -9.26
CA SER A 200 9.67 -3.21 -8.18
C SER A 200 9.07 -2.74 -6.86
N HIS A 201 9.72 -3.09 -5.75
CA HIS A 201 9.22 -2.76 -4.42
C HIS A 201 8.98 -1.26 -4.24
N VAL A 202 9.88 -0.43 -4.78
CA VAL A 202 9.83 1.03 -4.60
C VAL A 202 8.82 1.74 -5.51
N ASP A 203 8.26 1.09 -6.53
CA ASP A 203 7.38 1.73 -7.52
C ASP A 203 6.07 0.99 -7.81
N ILE A 204 5.84 -0.16 -7.17
CA ILE A 204 4.57 -0.90 -7.26
C ILE A 204 3.39 -0.10 -6.69
N ASP A 205 3.62 0.73 -5.68
CA ASP A 205 2.60 1.66 -5.15
C ASP A 205 2.31 2.84 -6.09
N GLU A 206 3.01 2.95 -7.23
CA GLU A 206 2.68 3.88 -8.32
C GLU A 206 1.93 3.21 -9.48
N ASP A 207 1.58 1.93 -9.37
CA ASP A 207 0.89 1.21 -10.43
C ASP A 207 -0.58 1.67 -10.54
N SER A 208 -0.91 2.32 -11.65
CA SER A 208 -2.25 2.82 -11.94
C SER A 208 -3.32 1.73 -11.94
N TRP A 209 -2.95 0.48 -12.23
CA TRP A 209 -3.86 -0.65 -12.16
C TRP A 209 -4.22 -1.00 -10.71
N ILE A 210 -3.24 -1.02 -9.80
CA ILE A 210 -3.47 -1.24 -8.36
C ILE A 210 -4.32 -0.09 -7.80
N HIS A 211 -4.00 1.15 -8.18
CA HIS A 211 -4.77 2.34 -7.81
C HIS A 211 -6.23 2.22 -8.21
N ARG A 212 -6.49 1.84 -9.46
CA ARG A 212 -7.84 1.61 -9.95
C ARG A 212 -8.55 0.52 -9.16
N GLN A 213 -7.91 -0.62 -8.91
CA GLN A 213 -8.55 -1.70 -8.16
C GLN A 213 -8.94 -1.29 -6.74
N ILE A 214 -8.09 -0.52 -6.05
CA ILE A 214 -8.40 0.06 -4.74
C ILE A 214 -9.60 1.00 -4.84
N ARG A 215 -9.58 1.91 -5.82
CA ARG A 215 -10.68 2.86 -6.03
C ARG A 215 -12.00 2.16 -6.36
N ASP A 216 -11.98 1.20 -7.27
CA ASP A 216 -13.17 0.47 -7.73
C ASP A 216 -13.77 -0.35 -6.56
N GLN A 217 -12.92 -0.96 -5.72
CA GLN A 217 -13.37 -1.65 -4.51
C GLN A 217 -14.08 -0.72 -3.55
N ILE A 218 -13.41 0.38 -3.15
CA ILE A 218 -13.98 1.33 -2.17
C ILE A 218 -15.25 1.98 -2.71
N TYR A 219 -15.26 2.38 -3.98
CA TYR A 219 -16.45 2.95 -4.61
C TYR A 219 -17.62 1.96 -4.60
N SER A 220 -17.36 0.69 -4.93
CA SER A 220 -18.37 -0.37 -4.88
C SER A 220 -18.89 -0.63 -3.47
N ASP A 221 -18.04 -0.54 -2.44
CA ASP A 221 -18.49 -0.76 -1.07
C ASP A 221 -19.39 0.37 -0.58
N LEU A 222 -19.07 1.62 -0.96
CA LEU A 222 -19.79 2.82 -0.52
C LEU A 222 -21.04 3.14 -1.33
N SER A 223 -21.19 2.55 -2.51
CA SER A 223 -22.36 2.76 -3.39
C SER A 223 -23.48 1.74 -3.17
N ARG A 224 -23.31 0.81 -2.22
CA ARG A 224 -24.31 -0.18 -1.82
C ARG A 224 -25.22 0.37 -0.71
#